data_AF-A0A1C7HR28-F1
#
_entry.id   AF-A0A1C7HR28-F1
#
_cell.length_a   1.000
_cell.length_b   1.000
_cell.length_c   1.000
_cell.angle_alpha   90.00
_cell.angle_beta   90.00
_cell.angle_gamma   90.00
#
_symmetry.space_group_name_H-M   'P 1'
#
loop_
_entity.id
_entity.type
_entity.pdbx_description
1 polymer ?
#
loop_
_entity_poly.entity_id
_entity_poly.type
_entity_poly.pdbx_seq_one_letter_code
_entity_poly.pdbx_strand_id
1 'polypeptide(L)' 'MEKQKFEAMLMLFVPQAIHLITENYPYDEVTASKEFYDSKVYSFLEQKNTKLWHLSALTLFNMFDEEKKIGTFTFPEET' A
#
# COMPACT_ATOMS: atom_id res chain seq x y z
N MET A 1 -16.95 -0.02 15.72
CA MET A 1 -15.86 0.96 15.93
C MET A 1 -14.61 0.61 15.12
N GLU A 2 -14.12 -0.63 15.15
CA GLU A 2 -12.91 -0.99 14.38
C GLU A 2 -13.07 -0.90 12.86
N LYS A 3 -14.26 -1.19 12.29
CA LYS A 3 -14.50 -1.03 10.85
C LYS A 3 -14.31 0.42 10.39
N GLN A 4 -14.88 1.37 11.13
CA GLN A 4 -14.75 2.80 10.82
C GLN A 4 -13.30 3.29 10.98
N LYS A 5 -12.55 2.75 11.97
CA LYS A 5 -11.11 3.03 12.10
C LYS A 5 -10.31 2.49 10.91
N PHE A 6 -10.61 1.27 10.47
CA PHE A 6 -9.97 0.65 9.32
C PHE A 6 -10.20 1.47 8.04
N GLU A 7 -11.45 1.83 7.75
CA GLU A 7 -11.80 2.66 6.58
C GLU A 7 -11.13 4.04 6.63
N ALA A 8 -11.08 4.68 7.81
CA ALA A 8 -10.37 5.94 8.00
C ALA A 8 -8.86 5.84 7.76
N MET A 9 -8.24 4.74 8.20
CA MET A 9 -6.83 4.46 7.96
C MET A 9 -6.54 4.26 6.47
N LEU A 10 -7.39 3.52 5.75
CA LEU A 10 -7.25 3.36 4.30
C LEU A 10 -7.32 4.70 3.57
N MET A 11 -8.30 5.55 3.90
CA MET A 11 -8.43 6.89 3.31
C MET A 11 -7.19 7.77 3.55
N LEU A 12 -6.44 7.53 4.62
CA LEU A 12 -5.22 8.26 4.95
C LEU A 12 -3.97 7.66 4.29
N PHE A 13 -3.83 6.34 4.25
CA PHE A 13 -2.62 5.66 3.78
C PHE A 13 -2.55 5.52 2.26
N VAL A 14 -3.67 5.28 1.60
CA VAL A 14 -3.72 5.14 0.13
C VAL A 14 -3.12 6.36 -0.58
N PRO A 15 -3.53 7.61 -0.30
CA PRO A 15 -2.94 8.77 -0.97
C PRO A 15 -1.45 8.95 -0.63
N GLN A 16 -1.01 8.59 0.59
CA GLN A 16 0.41 8.66 0.96
C GLN A 16 1.26 7.63 0.23
N ALA A 17 0.77 6.40 0.07
CA ALA A 17 1.44 5.36 -0.69
C ALA A 17 1.54 5.75 -2.18
N ILE A 18 0.46 6.27 -2.76
CA ILE A 18 0.45 6.78 -4.14
C ILE A 18 1.46 7.91 -4.32
N HIS A 19 1.54 8.84 -3.37
CA HIS A 19 2.53 9.91 -3.40
C HIS A 19 3.97 9.36 -3.43
N LEU A 20 4.28 8.41 -2.53
CA LEU A 20 5.58 7.74 -2.52
C LEU A 20 5.89 7.03 -3.84
N ILE A 21 4.89 6.44 -4.49
CA ILE A 21 5.04 5.85 -5.83
C ILE A 21 5.43 6.92 -6.85
N THR A 22 4.75 8.07 -6.87
CA THR A 22 5.09 9.18 -7.79
C THR A 22 6.47 9.78 -7.54
N GLU A 23 6.99 9.71 -6.32
CA GLU A 23 8.35 10.19 -5.99
C GLU A 23 9.44 9.21 -6.44
N ASN A 24 9.13 7.90 -6.51
CA ASN A 24 10.13 6.86 -6.77
C ASN A 24 10.02 6.21 -8.16
N TYR A 25 8.88 6.39 -8.84
CA TYR A 25 8.63 5.90 -10.19
C TYR A 25 8.29 7.07 -11.12
N PRO A 26 8.62 6.98 -12.43
CA PRO A 26 8.28 8.01 -13.41
C PRO A 26 6.80 7.94 -13.80
N TYR A 27 5.90 7.98 -12.82
CA TYR A 27 4.46 7.91 -12.97
C TYR A 27 3.82 9.25 -12.61
N ASP A 28 2.81 9.64 -13.37
CA ASP A 28 1.87 10.66 -12.91
C ASP A 28 0.92 10.09 -11.84
N GLU A 29 0.18 10.97 -11.17
CA GLU A 29 -0.71 10.58 -10.07
C GLU A 29 -1.78 9.55 -10.50
N VAL A 30 -2.29 9.67 -11.73
CA VAL A 30 -3.31 8.75 -12.28
C VAL A 30 -2.72 7.36 -12.50
N THR A 31 -1.53 7.30 -13.08
CA THR A 31 -0.80 6.06 -13.34
C THR A 31 -0.39 5.42 -12.02
N ALA A 32 0.19 6.18 -11.09
CA ALA A 32 0.57 5.68 -9.76
C ALA A 32 -0.65 5.14 -8.99
N SER A 33 -1.78 5.83 -9.06
CA SER A 33 -3.03 5.36 -8.47
C SER A 33 -3.44 4.03 -9.06
N LYS A 34 -3.51 3.93 -10.39
CA LYS A 34 -3.88 2.69 -11.09
C LYS A 34 -2.95 1.54 -10.71
N GLU A 35 -1.64 1.76 -10.80
CA GLU A 35 -0.64 0.74 -10.48
C GLU A 35 -0.76 0.27 -9.03
N PHE A 36 -1.05 1.17 -8.08
CA PHE A 36 -1.25 0.82 -6.68
C PHE A 36 -2.53 0.02 -6.48
N TYR A 37 -3.67 0.46 -7.02
CA TYR A 37 -4.95 -0.26 -6.91
C TYR A 37 -4.91 -1.65 -7.57
N ASP A 38 -4.15 -1.80 -8.66
CA ASP A 38 -3.95 -3.08 -9.36
C ASP A 38 -2.95 -4.02 -8.64
N SER A 39 -2.27 -3.55 -7.59
CA SER A 39 -1.25 -4.33 -6.88
C SER A 39 -1.83 -5.38 -5.94
N LYS A 40 -1.07 -6.45 -5.70
CA LYS A 40 -1.36 -7.41 -4.64
C LYS A 40 -1.29 -6.71 -3.28
N VAL A 41 -0.36 -5.78 -3.08
CA VAL A 41 -0.26 -5.01 -1.82
C VAL A 41 -1.59 -4.35 -1.45
N TYR A 42 -2.23 -3.64 -2.39
CA TYR A 42 -3.54 -3.05 -2.15
C TYR A 42 -4.62 -4.11 -1.89
N SER A 43 -4.64 -5.19 -2.67
CA SER A 43 -5.56 -6.31 -2.48
C SER A 43 -5.47 -6.95 -1.08
N PHE A 44 -4.28 -6.98 -0.48
CA PHE A 44 -4.09 -7.42 0.91
C PHE A 44 -4.37 -6.31 1.93
N LEU A 45 -4.14 -5.04 1.57
CA LEU A 45 -4.40 -3.90 2.45
C LEU A 45 -5.90 -3.72 2.74
N GLU A 46 -6.76 -3.98 1.76
CA GLU A 46 -8.22 -3.97 1.92
C GLU A 46 -8.74 -5.12 2.81
N GLN A 47 -7.92 -6.14 3.05
CA GLN A 47 -8.27 -7.25 3.93
C GLN A 47 -7.90 -6.94 5.37
N LYS A 48 -8.88 -6.54 6.20
CA LYS A 48 -8.66 -6.21 7.62
C LYS A 48 -7.80 -7.23 8.40
N ASN A 49 -7.92 -8.52 8.09
CA ASN A 49 -7.24 -9.61 8.78
C ASN A 49 -5.73 -9.67 8.53
N THR A 50 -5.22 -9.04 7.47
CA THR A 50 -3.79 -9.01 7.14
C THR A 50 -3.02 -8.03 8.03
N LYS A 51 -3.75 -7.14 8.73
CA LYS A 51 -3.19 -6.06 9.57
C LYS A 51 -2.25 -5.11 8.85
N LEU A 52 -2.18 -5.12 7.50
CA LEU A 52 -1.33 -4.20 6.74
C LEU A 52 -1.69 -2.72 6.98
N TRP A 53 -2.93 -2.45 7.36
CA TRP A 53 -3.40 -1.13 7.76
C TRP A 53 -2.80 -0.60 9.08
N HIS A 54 -2.01 -1.40 9.79
CA HIS A 54 -1.18 -0.95 10.91
C HIS A 54 0.22 -0.48 10.48
N LEU A 55 0.63 -0.79 9.25
CA LEU A 55 1.94 -0.44 8.73
C LEU A 55 2.00 1.02 8.27
N SER A 56 3.21 1.56 8.22
CA SER A 56 3.43 2.90 7.67
C SER A 56 3.23 2.92 6.15
N ALA A 57 2.90 4.08 5.59
CA ALA A 57 2.83 4.26 4.13
C ALA A 57 4.15 3.90 3.44
N LEU A 58 5.29 4.17 4.09
CA LEU A 58 6.61 3.77 3.60
C LEU A 58 6.77 2.26 3.53
N THR A 59 6.28 1.53 4.54
CA THR A 59 6.32 0.06 4.53
C THR A 59 5.43 -0.50 3.42
N LEU A 60 4.23 0.06 3.21
CA LEU A 60 3.34 -0.32 2.11
C LEU A 60 3.99 -0.04 0.75
N PHE A 61 4.67 1.10 0.61
CA PHE A 61 5.45 1.43 -0.58
C PHE A 61 6.60 0.43 -0.81
N ASN A 62 7.37 0.07 0.22
CA ASN A 62 8.45 -0.91 0.09
C ASN A 62 7.94 -2.28 -0.37
N MET A 63 6.79 -2.72 0.15
CA MET A 63 6.14 -3.95 -0.32
C MET A 63 5.72 -3.84 -1.78
N PHE A 64 5.19 -2.68 -2.19
CA PHE A 64 4.80 -2.43 -3.58
C PHE A 64 6.02 -2.42 -4.52
N ASP A 65 7.10 -1.79 -4.09
CA ASP A 65 8.37 -1.74 -4.81
C ASP A 65 8.98 -3.14 -4.99
N GLU A 66 8.92 -3.97 -3.94
CA GLU A 66 9.31 -5.38 -4.02
C GLU A 66 8.42 -6.14 -5.01
N GLU A 67 7.09 -5.98 -4.93
CA GLU A 67 6.15 -6.57 -5.88
C GLU A 67 6.47 -6.20 -7.32
N LYS A 68 6.79 -4.92 -7.59
CA LYS A 68 7.15 -4.45 -8.93
C LYS A 68 8.46 -5.05 -9.43
N LYS A 69 9.45 -5.22 -8.55
CA LYS A 69 10.78 -5.71 -8.92
C LYS A 69 10.84 -7.21 -9.15
N ILE A 70 10.15 -8.00 -8.31
CA ILE A 70 10.27 -9.47 -8.32
C ILE A 70 8.93 -10.22 -8.52
N GLY A 71 7.81 -9.50 -8.67
CA GLY A 71 6.47 -10.07 -8.91
C GLY A 71 5.74 -10.57 -7.65
N THR A 72 6.37 -10.44 -6.49
CA THR A 72 5.86 -10.82 -5.17
C THR A 72 6.45 -9.91 -4.11
N PHE A 73 5.90 -9.93 -2.90
CA PHE A 73 6.47 -9.23 -1.75
C PHE A 73 6.48 -10.14 -0.52
N THR A 74 7.32 -9.81 0.45
CA THR A 74 7.36 -10.44 1.76
C THR A 74 6.60 -9.60 2.79
N PHE A 75 5.86 -10.26 3.67
CA PHE A 75 5.22 -9.57 4.78
C PHE A 75 6.30 -9.12 5.76
N PRO A 76 6.31 -7.85 6.20
CA PRO A 76 7.26 -7.41 7.21
C PRO A 76 7.02 -8.19 8.50
N GLU A 77 8.09 -8.73 9.09
CA GLU A 77 8.01 -9.39 10.40
C GLU A 77 7.60 -8.37 11.48
N GLU A 78 6.56 -8.69 12.28
CA GLU A 78 6.26 -7.95 13.51
C GLU A 78 7.45 -8.19 14.47
N THR A 79 8.38 -7.23 14.56
CA THR A 79 9.49 -7.27 15.53
C THR A 79 9.03 -6.78 16.89
#